data_AF-A0A124FLK7-F1
#
_entry.id   AF-A0A124FLK7-F1
#
_cell.length_a   1.000
_cell.length_b   1.000
_cell.length_c   1.000
_cell.angle_alpha   90.00
_cell.angle_beta   90.00
_cell.angle_gamma   90.00
#
_symmetry.space_group_name_H-M   'P 1'
#
loop_
_entity.id
_entity.type
_entity.pdbx_description
1 polymer ?
#
loop_
_entity_poly.entity_id
_entity_poly.type
_entity_poly.pdbx_seq_one_letter_code
_entity_poly.pdbx_strand_id
1 'polypeptide(L)'
;MSRRPPVMVRVFVGFVPWILYWVFSGPGFWTEAVTAGLGAALILNAYRLRQRQAKTMELVTLVFFAAHFAVTVVLGSPLFETYSPVLVGATLALMAWGTLLARSPFTYQYAREDWPREYWRHPLFYRTNAIITAVWGAIFTLNTGLGALALTWPEARPWLIVVVPNAAIGAGIAFSLFFPGWYPKYILAREIAAREPYRWPDPVFPSTRPSGETAHDVVVVGAGIGGLTAAALLARRGLKVLVAEQHQRPGGFCTSWERRVRRDGERLRY
;
A
#
# COMPACT_ATOMS: atom_id res chain seq x y z
N MET A 1 3.64 -17.06 -14.22
CA MET A 1 3.73 -16.21 -13.01
C MET A 1 2.39 -16.26 -12.30
N SER A 2 2.25 -17.02 -11.22
CA SER A 2 0.99 -17.02 -10.45
C SER A 2 0.84 -15.64 -9.81
N ARG A 3 -0.18 -14.88 -10.23
CA ARG A 3 -0.51 -13.60 -9.60
C ARG A 3 -0.95 -13.91 -8.18
N ARG A 4 -0.13 -13.57 -7.19
CA ARG A 4 -0.54 -13.62 -5.79
C ARG A 4 -1.82 -12.78 -5.64
N PRO A 5 -2.80 -13.23 -4.84
CA PRO A 5 -4.02 -12.47 -4.62
C PRO A 5 -3.66 -11.10 -4.03
N PRO A 6 -4.40 -10.02 -4.37
CA PRO A 6 -4.11 -8.66 -3.90
C PRO A 6 -3.97 -8.56 -2.37
N VAL A 7 -3.15 -7.62 -1.84
CA VAL A 7 -2.97 -7.33 -0.39
C VAL A 7 -4.26 -7.53 0.39
N MET A 8 -5.35 -6.91 -0.06
CA MET A 8 -6.61 -6.88 0.66
C MET A 8 -7.21 -8.26 0.84
N VAL A 9 -7.16 -9.12 -0.18
CA VAL A 9 -7.66 -10.51 -0.07
C VAL A 9 -6.87 -11.26 1.00
N ARG A 10 -5.56 -11.02 1.11
CA ARG A 10 -4.72 -11.67 2.14
C ARG A 10 -4.91 -11.08 3.54
N VAL A 11 -5.25 -9.79 3.65
CA VAL A 11 -5.70 -9.19 4.90
C VAL A 11 -7.03 -9.81 5.34
N PHE A 12 -7.97 -10.02 4.42
CA PHE A 12 -9.24 -10.72 4.71
C PHE A 12 -9.03 -12.16 5.16
N VAL A 13 -8.02 -12.86 4.64
CA VAL A 13 -7.63 -14.20 5.16
C VAL A 13 -7.24 -14.13 6.64
N GLY A 14 -6.55 -13.07 7.07
CA GLY A 14 -6.24 -12.85 8.49
C GLY A 14 -7.48 -12.66 9.38
N PHE A 15 -8.60 -12.21 8.80
CA PHE A 15 -9.88 -12.04 9.50
C PHE A 15 -10.75 -13.30 9.55
N VAL A 16 -10.37 -14.39 8.88
CA VAL A 16 -11.18 -15.64 8.83
C VAL A 16 -11.60 -16.17 10.21
N PRO A 17 -10.72 -16.24 11.23
CA PRO A 17 -11.14 -16.67 12.57
C PRO A 17 -12.26 -15.82 13.17
N TRP A 18 -12.20 -14.51 12.96
CA TRP A 18 -13.21 -13.55 13.44
C TRP A 18 -14.52 -13.68 12.68
N ILE A 19 -14.46 -13.88 11.37
CA ILE A 19 -15.65 -14.09 10.53
C ILE A 19 -16.38 -15.37 10.95
N LEU A 20 -15.65 -16.49 11.11
CA LEU A 20 -16.24 -17.74 11.58
C LEU A 20 -16.90 -17.55 12.94
N TYR A 21 -16.19 -16.90 13.88
CA TYR A 21 -16.74 -16.59 15.19
C TYR A 21 -18.05 -15.80 15.10
N TRP A 22 -18.10 -14.69 14.36
CA TRP A 22 -19.32 -13.87 14.25
C TRP A 22 -20.49 -14.60 13.61
N VAL A 23 -20.22 -15.44 12.60
CA VAL A 23 -21.26 -16.23 11.91
C VAL A 23 -21.92 -17.23 12.86
N PHE A 24 -21.14 -17.92 13.70
CA PHE A 24 -21.66 -18.91 14.63
C PHE A 24 -22.18 -18.30 15.94
N SER A 25 -21.57 -17.22 16.44
CA SER A 25 -22.00 -16.59 17.69
C SER A 25 -23.34 -15.88 17.55
N GLY A 26 -23.66 -15.36 16.36
CA GLY A 26 -24.91 -14.63 16.11
C GLY A 26 -26.18 -15.43 16.43
N PRO A 27 -26.31 -16.67 15.92
CA PRO A 27 -27.41 -17.58 16.27
C PRO A 27 -27.33 -18.22 17.68
N GLY A 28 -26.27 -17.95 18.45
CA GLY A 28 -26.07 -18.49 19.81
C GLY A 28 -25.21 -19.76 19.91
N PHE A 29 -24.56 -20.20 18.83
CA PHE A 29 -23.64 -21.35 18.83
C PHE A 29 -22.25 -20.96 19.35
N TRP A 30 -22.17 -20.54 20.62
CA TRP A 30 -20.95 -19.95 21.20
C TRP A 30 -19.77 -20.92 21.27
N THR A 31 -20.00 -22.17 21.64
CA THR A 31 -18.96 -23.21 21.74
C THR A 31 -18.39 -23.55 20.36
N GLU A 32 -19.26 -23.68 19.36
CA GLU A 32 -18.88 -23.92 17.97
C GLU A 32 -18.14 -22.71 17.41
N ALA A 33 -18.60 -21.49 17.71
CA ALA A 33 -17.98 -20.24 17.28
C ALA A 33 -16.54 -20.12 17.77
N VAL A 34 -16.30 -20.33 19.07
CA VAL A 34 -14.94 -20.24 19.63
C VAL A 34 -14.05 -21.39 19.13
N THR A 35 -14.58 -22.60 19.01
CA THR A 35 -13.80 -23.75 18.54
C THR A 35 -13.40 -23.59 17.08
N ALA A 36 -14.31 -23.12 16.22
CA ALA A 36 -14.03 -22.81 14.82
C ALA A 36 -13.02 -21.65 14.69
N GLY A 37 -13.20 -20.58 15.48
CA GLY A 37 -12.27 -19.46 15.54
C GLY A 37 -10.85 -19.88 15.95
N LEU A 38 -10.73 -20.66 17.04
CA LEU A 38 -9.44 -21.17 17.52
C LEU A 38 -8.79 -22.11 16.50
N GLY A 39 -9.55 -23.03 15.90
CA GLY A 39 -9.06 -23.93 14.86
C GLY A 39 -8.49 -23.16 13.66
N ALA A 40 -9.23 -22.17 13.15
CA ALA A 40 -8.77 -21.31 12.07
C ALA A 40 -7.54 -20.48 12.46
N ALA A 41 -7.50 -19.94 13.68
CA ALA A 41 -6.36 -19.18 14.18
C ALA A 41 -5.08 -20.06 14.27
N LEU A 42 -5.21 -21.29 14.76
CA LEU A 42 -4.11 -22.27 14.81
C LEU A 42 -3.61 -22.63 13.41
N ILE A 43 -4.51 -22.92 12.47
CA ILE A 43 -4.15 -23.25 11.08
C ILE A 43 -3.40 -22.09 10.42
N LEU A 44 -3.92 -20.85 10.55
CA LEU A 44 -3.29 -19.67 9.97
C LEU A 44 -1.92 -19.40 10.60
N ASN A 45 -1.79 -19.48 11.92
CA ASN A 45 -0.50 -19.29 12.59
C ASN A 45 0.50 -20.38 12.22
N ALA A 46 0.09 -21.64 12.15
CA ALA A 46 0.96 -22.74 11.70
C ALA A 46 1.43 -22.53 10.26
N TYR A 47 0.55 -22.09 9.37
CA TYR A 47 0.90 -21.73 8.00
C TYR A 47 1.91 -20.57 7.94
N ARG A 48 1.67 -19.49 8.69
CA ARG A 48 2.56 -18.32 8.76
C ARG A 48 3.90 -18.63 9.38
N LEU A 49 3.94 -19.50 10.39
CA LEU A 49 5.16 -19.96 11.04
C LEU A 49 6.03 -20.77 10.08
N ARG A 50 5.43 -21.68 9.30
CA ARG A 50 6.14 -22.42 8.24
C ARG A 50 6.76 -21.49 7.19
N GLN A 51 6.08 -20.39 6.88
CA GLN A 51 6.59 -19.36 5.96
C GLN A 51 7.62 -18.41 6.60
N ARG A 52 7.94 -18.56 7.90
CA ARG A 52 8.77 -17.64 8.70
C ARG A 52 8.30 -16.18 8.61
N GLN A 53 6.98 -15.99 8.55
CA GLN A 53 6.33 -14.68 8.43
C GLN A 53 5.27 -14.53 9.52
N ALA A 54 5.69 -14.57 10.78
CA ALA A 54 4.81 -14.24 11.90
C ALA A 54 4.32 -12.79 11.77
N LYS A 55 3.05 -12.58 12.09
CA LYS A 55 2.34 -11.31 11.96
C LYS A 55 1.63 -11.04 13.27
N THR A 56 1.56 -9.76 13.65
CA THR A 56 0.97 -9.38 14.93
C THR A 56 -0.51 -9.74 15.01
N MET A 57 -1.25 -9.58 13.92
CA MET A 57 -2.69 -9.84 13.89
C MET A 57 -3.01 -11.32 14.16
N GLU A 58 -2.34 -12.24 13.48
CA GLU A 58 -2.54 -13.67 13.64
C GLU A 58 -2.16 -14.12 15.06
N LEU A 59 -1.10 -13.59 15.65
CA LEU A 59 -0.71 -13.89 17.03
C LEU A 59 -1.73 -13.38 18.04
N VAL A 60 -2.19 -12.12 17.91
CA VAL A 60 -3.23 -11.56 18.78
C VAL A 60 -4.53 -12.36 18.65
N THR A 61 -4.91 -12.72 17.42
CA THR A 61 -6.10 -13.53 17.15
C THR A 61 -6.01 -14.88 17.84
N LEU A 62 -4.85 -15.56 17.76
CA LEU A 62 -4.64 -16.84 18.43
C LEU A 62 -4.73 -16.72 19.95
N VAL A 63 -4.07 -15.71 20.54
CA VAL A 63 -4.13 -15.49 21.99
C VAL A 63 -5.56 -15.21 22.46
N PHE A 64 -6.30 -14.36 21.72
CA PHE A 64 -7.69 -14.07 22.03
C PHE A 64 -8.56 -15.32 22.02
N PHE A 65 -8.53 -16.10 20.93
CA PHE A 65 -9.35 -17.31 20.82
C PHE A 65 -8.93 -18.41 21.78
N ALA A 66 -7.65 -18.53 22.12
CA ALA A 66 -7.19 -19.47 23.15
C ALA A 66 -7.72 -19.08 24.54
N ALA A 67 -7.64 -17.79 24.89
CA ALA A 67 -8.19 -17.30 26.15
C ALA A 67 -9.72 -17.43 26.21
N HIS A 68 -10.41 -17.10 25.11
CA HIS A 68 -11.86 -17.28 24.97
C HIS A 68 -12.25 -18.75 25.14
N PHE A 69 -11.55 -19.68 24.47
CA PHE A 69 -11.83 -21.11 24.58
C PHE A 69 -11.64 -21.62 26.01
N ALA A 70 -10.55 -21.22 26.66
CA ALA A 70 -10.31 -21.57 28.05
C ALA A 70 -11.43 -21.06 28.98
N VAL A 71 -11.85 -19.80 28.82
CA VAL A 71 -12.87 -19.21 29.70
C VAL A 71 -14.27 -19.76 29.41
N THR A 72 -14.66 -19.90 28.14
CA THR A 72 -16.01 -20.32 27.75
C THR A 72 -16.17 -21.83 27.87
N VAL A 73 -15.24 -22.62 27.33
CA VAL A 73 -15.40 -24.09 27.22
C VAL A 73 -14.81 -24.82 28.43
N VAL A 74 -13.62 -24.42 28.90
CA VAL A 74 -12.96 -25.14 30.01
C VAL A 74 -13.50 -24.68 31.37
N LEU A 75 -13.68 -23.38 31.57
CA LEU A 75 -14.18 -22.82 32.83
C LEU A 75 -15.70 -22.66 32.88
N GLY A 76 -16.41 -22.79 31.74
CA GLY A 76 -17.86 -22.65 31.67
C GLY A 76 -18.38 -21.25 32.00
N SER A 77 -17.57 -20.21 31.84
CA SER A 77 -17.92 -18.83 32.23
C SER A 77 -18.68 -18.10 31.12
N PRO A 78 -19.80 -17.41 31.42
CA PRO A 78 -20.56 -16.62 30.45
C PRO A 78 -19.93 -15.25 30.15
N LEU A 79 -18.71 -14.98 30.64
CA LEU A 79 -18.01 -13.70 30.50
C LEU A 79 -17.96 -13.27 29.03
N PHE A 80 -17.51 -14.16 28.16
CA PHE A 80 -17.39 -13.83 26.75
C PHE A 80 -18.73 -13.74 26.04
N GLU A 81 -19.74 -14.51 26.43
CA GLU A 81 -21.09 -14.39 25.87
C GLU A 81 -21.72 -13.03 26.21
N THR A 82 -21.49 -12.57 27.44
CA THR A 82 -22.04 -11.31 27.96
C THR A 82 -21.31 -10.10 27.38
N TYR A 83 -19.98 -10.13 27.34
CA TYR A 83 -19.13 -8.97 27.01
C TYR A 83 -18.46 -9.08 25.64
N SER A 84 -18.86 -10.03 24.78
CA SER A 84 -18.24 -10.30 23.47
C SER A 84 -17.95 -9.03 22.64
N PRO A 85 -18.90 -8.12 22.39
CA PRO A 85 -18.64 -6.93 21.57
C PRO A 85 -17.52 -6.05 22.13
N VAL A 86 -17.47 -5.90 23.44
CA VAL A 86 -16.44 -5.10 24.15
C VAL A 86 -15.10 -5.81 24.08
N LEU A 87 -15.05 -7.10 24.40
CA LEU A 87 -13.79 -7.87 24.44
C LEU A 87 -13.15 -8.00 23.05
N VAL A 88 -13.96 -8.26 22.02
CA VAL A 88 -13.51 -8.32 20.62
C VAL A 88 -13.03 -6.95 20.16
N GLY A 89 -13.85 -5.91 20.34
CA GLY A 89 -13.50 -4.54 19.94
C GLY A 89 -12.23 -4.06 20.62
N ALA A 90 -12.12 -4.25 21.94
CA ALA A 90 -10.98 -3.81 22.72
C ALA A 90 -9.71 -4.52 22.29
N THR A 91 -9.77 -5.82 22.04
CA THR A 91 -8.62 -6.60 21.57
C THR A 91 -8.11 -6.07 20.23
N LEU A 92 -9.00 -5.83 19.27
CA LEU A 92 -8.63 -5.32 17.95
C LEU A 92 -8.15 -3.86 18.01
N ALA A 93 -8.75 -3.03 18.86
CA ALA A 93 -8.31 -1.66 19.10
C ALA A 93 -6.91 -1.61 19.72
N LEU A 94 -6.67 -2.38 20.79
CA LEU A 94 -5.38 -2.48 21.46
C LEU A 94 -4.30 -2.99 20.49
N MET A 95 -4.62 -3.95 19.64
CA MET A 95 -3.71 -4.39 18.58
C MET A 95 -3.40 -3.26 17.59
N ALA A 96 -4.41 -2.57 17.07
CA ALA A 96 -4.22 -1.50 16.09
C ALA A 96 -3.38 -0.35 16.67
N TRP A 97 -3.72 0.12 17.87
CA TRP A 97 -2.96 1.18 18.55
C TRP A 97 -1.57 0.70 19.00
N GLY A 98 -1.46 -0.51 19.54
CA GLY A 98 -0.18 -1.10 19.95
C GLY A 98 0.79 -1.26 18.79
N THR A 99 0.31 -1.68 17.62
CA THR A 99 1.15 -1.78 16.41
C THR A 99 1.57 -0.41 15.87
N LEU A 100 0.74 0.63 16.01
CA LEU A 100 1.12 2.01 15.71
C LEU A 100 2.19 2.54 16.66
N LEU A 101 2.02 2.33 17.97
CA LEU A 101 2.99 2.72 18.99
C LEU A 101 4.34 2.01 18.80
N ALA A 102 4.31 0.74 18.42
CA ALA A 102 5.50 -0.04 18.07
C ALA A 102 6.14 0.35 16.72
N ARG A 103 5.61 1.37 16.02
CA ARG A 103 6.05 1.81 14.67
C ARG A 103 6.07 0.68 13.65
N SER A 104 5.20 -0.31 13.81
CA SER A 104 4.98 -1.39 12.86
C SER A 104 3.48 -1.63 12.68
N PRO A 105 2.75 -0.69 12.05
CA PRO A 105 1.31 -0.81 11.85
C PRO A 105 0.94 -2.17 11.27
N PHE A 106 -0.12 -2.84 11.74
CA PHE A 106 -0.41 -4.20 11.28
C PHE A 106 -0.65 -4.25 9.76
N THR A 107 -1.27 -3.22 9.17
CA THR A 107 -1.49 -3.14 7.71
C THR A 107 -0.18 -3.06 6.92
N TYR A 108 0.84 -2.40 7.49
CA TYR A 108 2.18 -2.32 6.91
C TYR A 108 2.84 -3.71 6.82
N GLN A 109 2.60 -4.60 7.78
CA GLN A 109 3.15 -5.95 7.74
C GLN A 109 2.63 -6.77 6.55
N TYR A 110 1.37 -6.56 6.14
CA TYR A 110 0.80 -7.18 4.94
C TYR A 110 1.23 -6.48 3.66
N ALA A 111 1.23 -5.13 3.65
CA ALA A 111 1.58 -4.35 2.46
C ALA A 111 3.01 -4.64 1.97
N ARG A 112 3.96 -4.92 2.87
CA ARG A 112 5.35 -5.30 2.51
C ARG A 112 5.45 -6.53 1.63
N GLU A 113 4.47 -7.43 1.65
CA GLU A 113 4.52 -8.66 0.85
C GLU A 113 4.29 -8.43 -0.65
N ASP A 114 3.66 -7.31 -1.02
CA ASP A 114 3.33 -6.97 -2.41
C ASP A 114 4.24 -5.91 -3.02
N TRP A 115 5.04 -5.23 -2.19
CA TRP A 115 5.94 -4.17 -2.65
C TRP A 115 7.41 -4.60 -2.61
N PRO A 116 8.22 -4.20 -3.60
CA PRO A 116 9.67 -4.37 -3.57
C PRO A 116 10.29 -3.81 -2.28
N ARG A 117 11.40 -4.42 -1.84
CA ARG A 117 12.04 -4.12 -0.54
C ARG A 117 12.52 -2.68 -0.42
N GLU A 118 12.82 -2.07 -1.56
CA GLU A 118 13.25 -0.68 -1.73
C GLU A 118 12.20 0.29 -1.19
N TYR A 119 10.91 -0.03 -1.34
CA TYR A 119 9.80 0.82 -0.89
C TYR A 119 9.46 0.63 0.58
N TRP A 120 9.93 -0.44 1.24
CA TRP A 120 9.55 -0.75 2.62
C TRP A 120 9.95 0.36 3.59
N ARG A 121 11.06 1.04 3.32
CA ARG A 121 11.57 2.14 4.16
C ARG A 121 11.09 3.51 3.71
N HIS A 122 10.27 3.59 2.65
CA HIS A 122 9.83 4.87 2.11
C HIS A 122 8.84 5.55 3.08
N PRO A 123 9.02 6.83 3.45
CA PRO A 123 8.17 7.51 4.42
C PRO A 123 6.69 7.52 4.04
N LEU A 124 6.38 7.72 2.76
CA LEU A 124 5.01 7.69 2.25
C LEU A 124 4.35 6.32 2.40
N PHE A 125 5.12 5.25 2.22
CA PHE A 125 4.62 3.88 2.35
C PHE A 125 4.26 3.57 3.80
N TYR A 126 5.12 3.97 4.74
CA TYR A 126 4.82 3.88 6.17
C TYR A 126 3.60 4.73 6.54
N ARG A 127 3.58 6.02 6.17
CA ARG A 127 2.48 6.95 6.50
C ARG A 127 1.13 6.45 6.00
N THR A 128 1.07 5.95 4.77
CA THR A 128 -0.16 5.41 4.19
C THR A 128 -0.72 4.27 5.04
N ASN A 129 0.12 3.30 5.41
CA ASN A 129 -0.30 2.17 6.24
C ASN A 129 -0.60 2.57 7.69
N ALA A 130 0.12 3.55 8.25
CA ALA A 130 -0.16 4.10 9.57
C ALA A 130 -1.55 4.76 9.62
N ILE A 131 -1.91 5.55 8.60
CA ILE A 131 -3.25 6.16 8.49
C ILE A 131 -4.33 5.08 8.42
N ILE A 132 -4.15 4.05 7.57
CA ILE A 132 -5.13 2.95 7.47
C ILE A 132 -5.27 2.22 8.81
N THR A 133 -4.16 1.92 9.48
CA THR A 133 -4.20 1.28 10.80
C THR A 133 -4.89 2.17 11.84
N ALA A 134 -4.68 3.48 11.81
CA ALA A 134 -5.32 4.43 12.74
C ALA A 134 -6.84 4.51 12.51
N VAL A 135 -7.30 4.49 11.26
CA VAL A 135 -8.73 4.43 10.93
C VAL A 135 -9.36 3.15 11.48
N TRP A 136 -8.70 1.99 11.29
CA TRP A 136 -9.16 0.74 11.89
C TRP A 136 -9.15 0.78 13.43
N GLY A 137 -8.10 1.32 14.04
CA GLY A 137 -8.03 1.52 15.48
C GLY A 137 -9.17 2.38 16.01
N ALA A 138 -9.52 3.45 15.32
CA ALA A 138 -10.65 4.31 15.67
C ALA A 138 -12.00 3.57 15.55
N ILE A 139 -12.21 2.82 14.47
CA ILE A 139 -13.43 2.01 14.28
C ILE A 139 -13.56 0.95 15.38
N PHE A 140 -12.50 0.22 15.71
CA PHE A 140 -12.53 -0.78 16.78
C PHE A 140 -12.75 -0.16 18.15
N THR A 141 -12.18 1.03 18.40
CA THR A 141 -12.41 1.78 19.65
C THR A 141 -13.87 2.23 19.76
N LEU A 142 -14.43 2.76 18.67
CA LEU A 142 -15.85 3.12 18.60
C LEU A 142 -16.72 1.90 18.88
N ASN A 143 -16.47 0.76 18.20
CA ASN A 143 -17.24 -0.46 18.39
C ASN A 143 -17.14 -1.01 19.83
N THR A 144 -15.99 -0.84 20.47
CA THR A 144 -15.81 -1.18 21.90
C THR A 144 -16.73 -0.33 22.78
N GLY A 145 -16.75 0.99 22.56
CA GLY A 145 -17.60 1.92 23.30
C GLY A 145 -19.10 1.67 23.06
N LEU A 146 -19.50 1.42 21.82
CA LEU A 146 -20.87 1.06 21.48
C LEU A 146 -21.29 -0.27 22.11
N GLY A 147 -20.39 -1.25 22.11
CA GLY A 147 -20.59 -2.53 22.79
C GLY A 147 -20.80 -2.36 24.30
N ALA A 148 -20.05 -1.46 24.94
CA ALA A 148 -20.21 -1.16 26.36
C ALA A 148 -21.53 -0.44 26.64
N LEU A 149 -21.90 0.53 25.81
CA LEU A 149 -23.17 1.26 25.91
C LEU A 149 -24.39 0.33 25.72
N ALA A 150 -24.26 -0.68 24.86
CA ALA A 150 -25.31 -1.66 24.64
C ALA A 150 -25.63 -2.53 25.87
N LEU A 151 -24.69 -2.63 26.84
CA LEU A 151 -24.93 -3.32 28.11
C LEU A 151 -25.82 -2.51 29.04
N THR A 152 -25.76 -1.17 28.95
CA THR A 152 -26.61 -0.28 29.76
C THR A 152 -27.95 0.02 29.10
N TRP A 153 -28.03 -0.01 27.76
CA TRP A 153 -29.23 0.35 26.98
C TRP A 153 -29.70 -0.81 26.08
N PRO A 154 -30.44 -1.80 26.63
CA PRO A 154 -30.87 -2.99 25.90
C PRO A 154 -31.77 -2.69 24.69
N GLU A 155 -32.65 -1.68 24.79
CA GLU A 155 -33.57 -1.29 23.71
C GLU A 155 -32.83 -0.81 22.45
N ALA A 156 -31.63 -0.22 22.61
CA ALA A 156 -30.81 0.27 21.51
C ALA A 156 -29.81 -0.79 20.99
N ARG A 157 -29.81 -2.00 21.55
CA ARG A 157 -28.81 -3.04 21.28
C ARG A 157 -28.64 -3.40 19.79
N PRO A 158 -29.71 -3.53 18.97
CA PRO A 158 -29.55 -3.80 17.54
C PRO A 158 -28.78 -2.69 16.82
N TRP A 159 -29.01 -1.43 17.18
CA TRP A 159 -28.29 -0.29 16.60
C TRP A 159 -26.83 -0.27 17.04
N LEU A 160 -26.59 -0.49 18.34
CA LEU A 160 -25.27 -0.35 18.95
C LEU A 160 -24.32 -1.52 18.65
N ILE A 161 -24.82 -2.73 18.41
CA ILE A 161 -23.98 -3.92 18.16
C ILE A 161 -23.97 -4.34 16.69
N VAL A 162 -25.07 -4.10 15.96
CA VAL A 162 -25.21 -4.59 14.58
C VAL A 162 -25.08 -3.45 13.59
N VAL A 163 -26.02 -2.49 13.61
CA VAL A 163 -26.15 -1.53 12.50
C VAL A 163 -24.98 -0.55 12.43
N VAL A 164 -24.71 0.18 13.52
CA VAL A 164 -23.65 1.20 13.53
C VAL A 164 -22.26 0.56 13.40
N PRO A 165 -21.93 -0.52 14.16
CA PRO A 165 -20.63 -1.18 13.99
C PRO A 165 -20.40 -1.73 12.59
N ASN A 166 -21.37 -2.43 11.99
CA ASN A 166 -21.19 -2.99 10.66
C ASN A 166 -21.10 -1.89 9.58
N ALA A 167 -21.83 -0.79 9.73
CA ALA A 167 -21.66 0.38 8.87
C ALA A 167 -20.26 0.97 8.98
N ALA A 168 -19.71 1.09 10.21
CA ALA A 168 -18.36 1.58 10.44
C ALA A 168 -17.29 0.63 9.85
N ILE A 169 -17.44 -0.68 10.02
CA ILE A 169 -16.57 -1.70 9.39
C ILE A 169 -16.65 -1.59 7.85
N GLY A 170 -17.86 -1.47 7.29
CA GLY A 170 -18.06 -1.30 5.84
C GLY A 170 -17.38 -0.04 5.31
N ALA A 171 -17.50 1.09 6.03
CA ALA A 171 -16.79 2.33 5.70
C ALA A 171 -15.26 2.15 5.78
N GLY A 172 -14.75 1.43 6.79
CA GLY A 172 -13.32 1.10 6.93
C GLY A 172 -12.79 0.24 5.78
N ILE A 173 -13.58 -0.73 5.31
CA ILE A 173 -13.27 -1.55 4.13
C ILE A 173 -13.22 -0.67 2.88
N ALA A 174 -14.26 0.13 2.62
CA ALA A 174 -14.32 1.03 1.47
C ALA A 174 -13.14 2.01 1.46
N PHE A 175 -12.82 2.60 2.62
CA PHE A 175 -11.65 3.44 2.80
C PHE A 175 -10.36 2.71 2.44
N SER A 176 -10.18 1.49 2.95
CA SER A 176 -8.97 0.68 2.71
C SER A 176 -8.81 0.24 1.25
N LEU A 177 -9.92 0.12 0.51
CA LEU A 177 -9.93 -0.19 -0.92
C LEU A 177 -9.49 1.00 -1.79
N PHE A 178 -9.96 2.21 -1.46
CA PHE A 178 -9.75 3.40 -2.28
C PHE A 178 -8.47 4.18 -1.90
N PHE A 179 -8.25 4.37 -0.59
CA PHE A 179 -7.24 5.27 -0.06
C PHE A 179 -5.80 4.98 -0.54
N PRO A 180 -5.30 3.72 -0.56
CA PRO A 180 -3.94 3.43 -1.02
C PRO A 180 -3.70 3.74 -2.50
N GLY A 181 -4.75 3.72 -3.32
CA GLY A 181 -4.65 4.02 -4.76
C GLY A 181 -4.59 5.51 -5.06
N TRP A 182 -5.13 6.34 -4.16
CA TRP A 182 -5.26 7.79 -4.33
C TRP A 182 -4.23 8.58 -3.52
N TYR A 183 -4.11 8.33 -2.22
CA TYR A 183 -3.32 9.17 -1.31
C TYR A 183 -1.83 9.28 -1.67
N PRO A 184 -1.11 8.17 -1.95
CA PRO A 184 0.30 8.26 -2.33
C PRO A 184 0.50 9.06 -3.63
N LYS A 185 -0.39 8.89 -4.62
CA LYS A 185 -0.32 9.62 -5.89
C LYS A 185 -0.55 11.11 -5.69
N TYR A 186 -1.54 11.46 -4.88
CA TYR A 186 -1.85 12.84 -4.54
C TYR A 186 -0.68 13.54 -3.86
N ILE A 187 -0.08 12.92 -2.84
CA ILE A 187 1.09 13.49 -2.15
C ILE A 187 2.29 13.60 -3.09
N LEU A 188 2.59 12.56 -3.87
CA LEU A 188 3.71 12.58 -4.80
C LEU A 188 3.53 13.66 -5.89
N ALA A 189 2.34 13.82 -6.44
CA ALA A 189 2.03 14.89 -7.39
C ALA A 189 2.26 16.28 -6.79
N ARG A 190 1.88 16.46 -5.51
CA ARG A 190 2.11 17.72 -4.79
C ARG A 190 3.59 17.98 -4.52
N GLU A 191 4.34 16.93 -4.18
CA GLU A 191 5.80 17.03 -3.99
C GLU A 191 6.54 17.33 -5.30
N ILE A 192 6.12 16.73 -6.43
CA ILE A 192 6.65 17.04 -7.76
C ILE A 192 6.35 18.49 -8.13
N ALA A 193 5.09 18.92 -7.99
CA ALA A 193 4.69 20.30 -8.29
C ALA A 193 5.44 21.33 -7.44
N ALA A 194 5.74 21.02 -6.18
CA ALA A 194 6.54 21.88 -5.32
C ALA A 194 8.03 21.94 -5.70
N ARG A 195 8.56 20.88 -6.35
CA ARG A 195 9.95 20.78 -6.80
C ARG A 195 10.18 21.27 -8.23
N GLU A 196 9.12 21.49 -8.99
CA GLU A 196 9.16 22.06 -10.34
C GLU A 196 8.62 23.50 -10.37
N PRO A 197 9.34 24.49 -9.79
CA PRO A 197 8.89 25.88 -9.80
C PRO A 197 8.83 26.46 -11.22
N TYR A 198 9.60 25.90 -12.16
CA TYR A 198 9.66 26.31 -13.56
C TYR A 198 9.04 25.24 -14.45
N ARG A 199 7.73 25.02 -14.32
CA ARG A 199 6.99 24.19 -15.27
C ARG A 199 6.88 24.95 -16.58
N TRP A 200 7.68 24.57 -17.57
CA TRP A 200 7.54 25.07 -18.94
C TRP A 200 6.21 24.56 -19.49
N PRO A 201 5.35 25.44 -20.04
CA PRO A 201 4.12 24.98 -20.68
C PRO A 201 4.46 24.04 -21.84
N ASP A 202 3.62 23.03 -22.04
CA ASP A 202 3.80 22.11 -23.16
C ASP A 202 3.77 22.90 -24.47
N PRO A 203 4.78 22.74 -25.36
CA PRO A 203 4.81 23.46 -26.62
C PRO A 203 3.64 23.02 -27.51
N VAL A 204 2.89 24.00 -28.01
CA VAL A 204 1.81 23.76 -28.98
C VAL A 204 2.39 23.89 -30.38
N PHE A 205 2.40 22.79 -31.13
CA PHE A 205 2.88 22.80 -32.50
C PHE A 205 1.72 23.05 -33.47
N PRO A 206 1.87 23.97 -34.43
CA PRO A 206 0.89 24.17 -35.49
C PRO A 206 0.75 22.90 -36.36
N SER A 207 -0.42 22.76 -37.00
CA SER A 207 -0.71 21.67 -37.94
C SER A 207 0.11 21.79 -39.23
N THR A 208 0.44 23.02 -39.62
CA THR A 208 1.29 23.33 -40.77
C THR A 208 2.77 23.35 -40.38
N ARG A 209 3.60 22.68 -41.18
CA ARG A 209 5.04 22.63 -40.95
C ARG A 209 5.72 23.90 -41.47
N PRO A 210 6.74 24.41 -40.77
CA PRO A 210 7.49 25.56 -41.24
C PRO A 210 8.17 25.27 -42.60
N SER A 211 7.87 26.11 -43.59
CA SER A 211 8.48 26.09 -44.92
C SER A 211 9.74 26.98 -44.97
N GLY A 212 10.73 26.61 -45.79
CA GLY A 212 12.02 27.32 -45.91
C GLY A 212 13.13 26.74 -45.02
N GLU A 213 14.40 26.94 -45.38
CA GLU A 213 15.54 26.28 -44.71
C GLU A 213 15.75 26.68 -43.25
N THR A 214 15.41 27.93 -42.87
CA THR A 214 15.70 28.48 -41.54
C THR A 214 14.59 28.25 -40.52
N ALA A 215 13.38 27.88 -40.96
CA ALA A 215 12.22 27.72 -40.10
C ALA A 215 12.10 26.28 -39.58
N HIS A 216 11.95 26.11 -38.26
CA HIS A 216 11.90 24.81 -37.58
C HIS A 216 10.81 24.78 -36.51
N ASP A 217 10.20 23.62 -36.28
CA ASP A 217 9.24 23.43 -35.18
C ASP A 217 9.96 23.37 -33.84
N VAL A 218 11.12 22.72 -33.79
CA VAL A 218 11.93 22.56 -32.58
C VAL A 218 13.40 22.76 -32.90
N VAL A 219 14.11 23.48 -32.02
CA VAL A 219 15.56 23.56 -32.01
C VAL A 219 16.09 22.82 -30.78
N VAL A 220 16.93 21.80 -31.00
CA VAL A 220 17.63 21.06 -29.96
C VAL A 220 19.07 21.53 -29.92
N VAL A 221 19.49 22.07 -28.77
CA VAL A 221 20.87 22.53 -28.55
C VAL A 221 21.67 21.42 -27.86
N GLY A 222 22.70 20.94 -28.56
CA GLY A 222 23.56 19.83 -28.14
C GLY A 222 23.19 18.49 -28.81
N ALA A 223 24.16 17.88 -29.49
CA ALA A 223 24.07 16.57 -30.13
C ALA A 223 24.67 15.44 -29.25
N GLY A 224 24.45 15.51 -27.93
CA GLY A 224 24.70 14.40 -27.01
C GLY A 224 23.59 13.35 -27.05
N ILE A 225 23.70 12.30 -26.21
CA ILE A 225 22.70 11.22 -26.18
C ILE A 225 21.28 11.73 -25.90
N GLY A 226 21.11 12.65 -24.95
CA GLY A 226 19.79 13.22 -24.62
C GLY A 226 19.22 14.07 -25.75
N GLY A 227 20.04 14.95 -26.34
CA GLY A 227 19.64 15.84 -27.43
C GLY A 227 19.29 15.07 -28.70
N LEU A 228 20.13 14.13 -29.14
CA LEU A 228 19.84 13.29 -30.31
C LEU A 228 18.62 12.40 -30.09
N THR A 229 18.41 11.87 -28.88
CA THR A 229 17.20 11.10 -28.56
C THR A 229 15.95 11.96 -28.68
N ALA A 230 15.96 13.15 -28.08
CA ALA A 230 14.84 14.09 -28.17
C ALA A 230 14.57 14.48 -29.63
N ALA A 231 15.61 14.85 -30.37
CA ALA A 231 15.51 15.24 -31.78
C ALA A 231 14.93 14.13 -32.65
N ALA A 232 15.43 12.89 -32.50
CA ALA A 232 14.94 11.74 -33.26
C ALA A 232 13.47 11.42 -32.95
N LEU A 233 13.07 11.47 -31.68
CA LEU A 233 11.68 11.21 -31.28
C LEU A 233 10.72 12.28 -31.82
N LEU A 234 11.11 13.56 -31.76
CA LEU A 234 10.34 14.68 -32.29
C LEU A 234 10.24 14.62 -33.82
N ALA A 235 11.35 14.35 -34.51
CA ALA A 235 11.39 14.17 -35.96
C ALA A 235 10.52 12.98 -36.40
N ARG A 236 10.54 11.87 -35.66
CA ARG A 236 9.68 10.70 -35.91
C ARG A 236 8.19 11.01 -35.75
N ARG A 237 7.83 12.01 -34.94
CA ARG A 237 6.45 12.53 -34.83
C ARG A 237 6.10 13.53 -35.94
N GLY A 238 6.98 13.71 -36.92
CA GLY A 238 6.77 14.55 -38.10
C GLY A 238 7.09 16.03 -37.88
N LEU A 239 7.73 16.39 -36.75
CA LEU A 239 8.19 17.75 -36.51
C LEU A 239 9.47 18.03 -37.30
N LYS A 240 9.63 19.26 -37.77
CA LYS A 240 10.88 19.72 -38.38
C LYS A 240 11.85 20.17 -37.28
N VAL A 241 12.90 19.38 -37.05
CA VAL A 241 13.84 19.57 -35.94
C VAL A 241 15.19 20.04 -36.44
N LEU A 242 15.71 21.12 -35.85
CA LEU A 242 17.11 21.53 -35.97
C LEU A 242 17.89 20.99 -34.78
N VAL A 243 19.05 20.38 -35.03
CA VAL A 243 20.01 20.06 -33.96
C VAL A 243 21.23 20.96 -34.14
N ALA A 244 21.49 21.82 -33.15
CA ALA A 244 22.64 22.71 -33.13
C ALA A 244 23.69 22.17 -32.16
N GLU A 245 24.86 21.80 -32.65
CA GLU A 245 26.00 21.32 -31.85
C GLU A 245 27.18 22.26 -32.03
N GLN A 246 27.81 22.63 -30.91
CA GLN A 246 28.99 23.50 -30.91
C GLN A 246 30.23 22.73 -31.39
N HIS A 247 30.32 21.45 -31.07
CA HIS A 247 31.40 20.59 -31.54
C HIS A 247 31.26 20.25 -33.03
N GLN A 248 32.41 19.99 -33.66
CA GLN A 248 32.50 19.53 -35.05
C GLN A 248 31.90 18.12 -35.29
N ARG A 249 31.42 17.44 -34.24
CA ARG A 249 30.89 16.07 -34.30
C ARG A 249 29.91 15.77 -33.16
N PRO A 250 28.95 14.86 -33.38
CA PRO A 250 27.99 14.47 -32.36
C PRO A 250 28.61 13.58 -31.26
N GLY A 251 27.85 13.40 -30.18
CA GLY A 251 28.10 12.43 -29.11
C GLY A 251 28.18 13.05 -27.70
N GLY A 252 28.45 14.35 -27.58
CA GLY A 252 28.62 15.01 -26.28
C GLY A 252 29.64 14.28 -25.39
N PHE A 253 29.28 13.95 -24.16
CA PHE A 253 30.13 13.15 -23.26
C PHE A 253 30.40 11.71 -23.75
N CYS A 254 29.60 11.21 -24.70
CA CYS A 254 29.76 9.87 -25.29
C CYS A 254 30.56 9.90 -26.61
N THR A 255 31.23 11.01 -26.94
CA THR A 255 32.01 11.10 -28.18
C THR A 255 33.33 10.34 -28.06
N SER A 256 33.58 9.40 -28.98
CA SER A 256 34.88 8.72 -29.13
C SER A 256 35.88 9.56 -29.92
N TRP A 257 37.08 9.82 -29.40
CA TRP A 257 38.15 10.58 -30.07
C TRP A 257 39.14 9.62 -30.74
N GLU A 258 39.41 9.82 -32.03
CA GLU A 258 40.56 9.18 -32.66
C GLU A 258 41.83 9.70 -31.99
N ARG A 259 42.62 8.80 -31.41
CA ARG A 259 43.92 9.09 -30.84
C ARG A 259 44.99 8.54 -31.76
N ARG A 260 45.88 9.43 -32.21
CA ARG A 260 47.11 9.01 -32.86
C ARG A 260 48.09 8.57 -31.79
N VAL A 261 48.57 7.33 -31.90
CA VAL A 261 49.49 6.72 -30.94
C VAL A 261 50.69 6.20 -31.71
N ARG A 262 51.89 6.31 -31.12
CA ARG A 262 53.10 5.74 -31.72
C ARG A 262 53.52 4.53 -30.91
N ARG A 263 53.67 3.38 -31.56
CA ARG A 263 54.11 2.13 -30.93
C ARG A 263 55.11 1.47 -31.87
N ASP A 264 56.28 1.10 -31.36
CA ASP A 264 57.33 0.40 -32.11
C ASP A 264 57.73 1.08 -33.43
N GLY A 265 57.76 2.41 -33.45
CA GLY A 265 58.11 3.22 -34.62
C GLY A 265 56.95 3.53 -35.56
N GLU A 266 55.87 2.75 -35.53
CA GLU A 266 54.66 2.92 -36.35
C GLU A 266 53.66 3.92 -35.74
N ARG A 267 52.98 4.67 -36.61
CA ARG A 267 51.90 5.59 -36.22
C ARG A 267 50.55 4.90 -36.41
N LEU A 268 49.89 4.57 -35.32
CA LEU A 268 48.58 3.92 -35.28
C LEU A 268 47.48 4.96 -35.00
N ARG A 269 46.27 4.69 -35.49
CA ARG A 269 45.04 5.42 -35.11
C ARG A 269 44.18 4.47 -34.28
N TYR A 270 43.89 4.88 -33.05
CA TYR A 270 43.01 4.19 -32.10
C TYR A 270 41.75 5.00 -31.87
#